data_AF-A0A7S1Y5V6-F1
#
_entry.id   AF-A0A7S1Y5V6-F1
#
_cell.length_a   1.000
_cell.length_b   1.000
_cell.length_c   1.000
_cell.angle_alpha   90.00
_cell.angle_beta   90.00
_cell.angle_gamma   90.00
#
_symmetry.space_group_name_H-M   'P 1'
#
loop_
_entity.id
_entity.type
_entity.pdbx_description
1 polymer ?
#
loop_
_entity_poly.entity_id
_entity_poly.type
_entity_poly.pdbx_seq_one_letter_code
_entity_poly.pdbx_strand_id
1 'polypeptide(L)'
;VTNEKRDDDGDDDDDAGESNKKPSGAAVSEQNQAGPYQHVIDSLQEAHAEKFLISYSWHVEKAVEALEENTVVALTKAGIQVPHPSERPNSADSKKEHCQICFDEFSPNEDEEWKVLEGCGHGFCGACLGDYIADCARTKEAGLCICCPQ
;
A
#
# COMPACT_ATOMS: atom_id res chain seq x y z
N VAL A 1 -40.87 61.71 28.31
CA VAL A 1 -41.32 61.18 29.62
C VAL A 1 -42.69 60.59 29.43
N THR A 2 -42.78 59.27 29.28
CA THR A 2 -44.03 58.51 29.37
C THR A 2 -43.64 57.12 29.86
N ASN A 3 -43.74 56.93 31.17
CA ASN A 3 -43.80 55.62 31.80
C ASN A 3 -45.14 55.00 31.44
N GLU A 4 -45.18 53.72 31.08
CA GLU A 4 -46.32 52.87 31.42
C GLU A 4 -45.83 51.42 31.63
N LYS A 5 -46.08 50.95 32.86
CA LYS A 5 -45.90 49.60 33.37
C LYS A 5 -47.26 48.91 33.26
N ARG A 6 -47.34 47.70 32.69
CA ARG A 6 -48.44 46.76 32.94
C ARG A 6 -47.90 45.34 32.92
N ASP A 7 -48.07 44.70 34.07
CA ASP A 7 -48.01 43.27 34.31
C ASP A 7 -49.27 42.63 33.70
N ASP A 8 -49.18 41.46 33.04
CA ASP A 8 -50.34 40.66 32.64
C ASP A 8 -49.95 39.17 32.75
N ASP A 9 -50.46 38.54 33.80
CA ASP A 9 -50.48 37.09 34.02
C ASP A 9 -51.60 36.49 33.16
N GLY A 10 -51.26 35.50 32.32
CA GLY A 10 -52.20 34.80 31.44
C GLY A 10 -51.83 33.33 31.31
N ASP A 11 -52.60 32.53 32.03
CA ASP A 11 -52.58 31.08 32.19
C ASP A 11 -53.01 30.30 30.92
N ASP A 12 -52.78 29.00 30.99
CA ASP A 12 -53.48 27.90 30.29
C ASP A 12 -53.56 27.90 28.75
N ASP A 13 -53.01 26.84 28.13
CA ASP A 13 -53.84 25.71 27.65
C ASP A 13 -53.01 24.80 26.72
N ASP A 14 -53.15 23.50 26.99
CA ASP A 14 -52.73 22.36 26.18
C ASP A 14 -53.13 22.48 24.69
N ASP A 15 -52.21 22.15 23.77
CA ASP A 15 -52.60 21.60 22.46
C ASP A 15 -51.59 20.54 21.99
N ALA A 16 -52.05 19.30 21.97
CA ALA A 16 -51.40 18.18 21.35
C ALA A 16 -51.58 18.27 19.82
N GLY A 17 -50.48 18.32 19.07
CA GLY A 17 -50.56 18.45 17.61
C GLY A 17 -49.32 17.96 16.86
N GLU A 18 -49.34 16.68 16.53
CA GLU A 18 -48.46 15.99 15.58
C GLU A 18 -48.35 16.69 14.22
N SER A 19 -47.14 16.89 13.68
CA SER A 19 -46.80 16.57 12.27
C SER A 19 -45.44 17.10 11.83
N ASN A 20 -44.58 16.14 11.49
CA ASN A 20 -43.45 16.15 10.57
C ASN A 20 -43.15 17.44 9.79
N LYS A 21 -41.90 17.91 9.93
CA LYS A 21 -41.10 18.50 8.85
C LYS A 21 -39.59 18.28 9.09
N LYS A 22 -39.02 17.27 8.43
CA LYS A 22 -37.66 17.38 7.86
C LYS A 22 -37.62 18.63 6.95
N PRO A 23 -36.47 19.26 6.63
CA PRO A 23 -35.11 18.76 6.78
C PRO A 23 -34.18 19.78 7.46
N SER A 24 -33.12 19.33 8.11
CA SER A 24 -31.92 20.17 8.25
C SER A 24 -30.72 19.27 8.36
N GLY A 25 -29.70 19.68 7.62
CA GLY A 25 -28.63 18.83 7.14
C GLY A 25 -28.01 18.01 8.24
N ALA A 26 -27.93 16.70 7.98
CA ALA A 26 -26.76 15.98 8.42
C ALA A 26 -25.57 16.74 7.83
N ALA A 27 -24.91 17.53 8.67
CA ALA A 27 -23.50 17.78 8.51
C ALA A 27 -22.89 16.38 8.32
N VAL A 28 -22.55 16.07 7.07
CA VAL A 28 -21.60 15.01 6.78
C VAL A 28 -20.35 15.48 7.49
N SER A 29 -20.20 15.06 8.74
CA SER A 29 -18.91 14.98 9.38
C SER A 29 -18.14 14.05 8.48
N GLU A 30 -17.38 14.66 7.59
CA GLU A 30 -16.30 14.10 6.79
C GLU A 30 -15.25 13.61 7.79
N GLN A 31 -15.62 12.54 8.49
CA GLN A 31 -14.72 11.74 9.26
C GLN A 31 -13.92 11.00 8.23
N ASN A 32 -12.83 11.65 7.83
CA ASN A 32 -11.69 11.13 7.10
C ASN A 32 -11.08 9.98 7.94
N GLN A 33 -11.82 8.89 8.06
CA GLN A 33 -11.34 7.64 8.61
C GLN A 33 -10.47 7.06 7.50
N ALA A 34 -9.19 7.43 7.51
CA ALA A 34 -8.16 6.70 6.78
C ALA A 34 -8.36 5.23 7.13
N GLY A 35 -8.90 4.47 6.17
CA GLY A 35 -9.20 3.07 6.39
C GLY A 35 -7.92 2.34 6.81
N PRO A 36 -8.04 1.15 7.42
CA PRO A 36 -6.89 0.33 7.82
C PRO A 36 -6.03 -0.16 6.63
N TYR A 37 -6.19 0.44 5.44
CA TYR A 37 -5.49 0.11 4.20
C TYR A 37 -4.91 1.33 3.49
N GLN A 38 -5.16 2.57 3.98
CA GLN A 38 -4.54 3.77 3.39
C GLN A 38 -3.01 3.69 3.49
N HIS A 39 -2.50 3.22 4.62
CA HIS A 39 -1.08 2.98 4.84
C HIS A 39 -0.48 1.92 3.91
N VAL A 40 -1.30 0.98 3.41
CA VAL A 40 -0.86 -0.04 2.45
C VAL A 40 -0.67 0.61 1.08
N ILE A 41 -1.60 1.48 0.67
CA ILE A 41 -1.49 2.22 -0.59
C ILE A 41 -0.32 3.20 -0.56
N ASP A 42 -0.11 3.92 0.55
CA ASP A 42 1.02 4.84 0.71
C ASP A 42 2.39 4.13 0.72
N SER A 43 2.40 2.81 1.02
CA SER A 43 3.61 1.98 0.98
C SER A 43 3.83 1.27 -0.36
N LEU A 44 2.93 1.43 -1.34
CA LEU A 44 3.10 0.88 -2.68
C LEU A 44 4.15 1.70 -3.44
N GLN A 45 5.23 1.05 -3.85
CA GLN A 45 6.19 1.61 -4.79
C GLN A 45 5.59 1.71 -6.21
N GLU A 46 6.15 2.59 -7.05
CA GLU A 46 5.73 2.78 -8.45
C GLU A 46 5.70 1.47 -9.24
N ALA A 47 6.65 0.56 -9.00
CA ALA A 47 6.69 -0.77 -9.62
C ALA A 47 5.49 -1.66 -9.25
N HIS A 48 4.95 -1.51 -8.03
CA HIS A 48 3.75 -2.23 -7.61
C HIS A 48 2.48 -1.64 -8.22
N ALA A 49 2.42 -0.30 -8.36
CA ALA A 49 1.31 0.36 -9.02
C ALA A 49 1.23 0.00 -10.51
N GLU A 50 2.38 -0.08 -11.20
CA GLU A 50 2.44 -0.48 -12.60
C GLU A 50 1.96 -1.93 -12.78
N LYS A 51 2.47 -2.86 -11.96
CA LYS A 51 2.04 -4.28 -11.99
C LYS A 51 0.55 -4.44 -11.70
N PHE A 52 0.02 -3.65 -10.77
CA PHE A 52 -1.39 -3.62 -10.45
C PHE A 52 -2.24 -3.16 -11.64
N LEU A 53 -1.87 -2.04 -12.26
CA LEU A 53 -2.58 -1.49 -13.42
C LEU A 53 -2.50 -2.42 -14.64
N ILE A 54 -1.37 -3.08 -14.86
CA ILE A 54 -1.22 -4.10 -15.92
C ILE A 54 -2.22 -5.25 -15.71
N SER A 55 -2.39 -5.73 -14.47
CA SER A 55 -3.34 -6.83 -14.18
C SER A 55 -4.80 -6.46 -14.48
N TYR A 56 -5.13 -5.17 -14.42
CA TYR A 56 -6.44 -4.62 -14.76
C TYR A 56 -6.50 -4.03 -16.18
N SER A 57 -5.51 -4.32 -17.05
CA SER A 57 -5.44 -3.80 -18.42
C SER A 57 -5.56 -2.27 -18.48
N TRP A 58 -4.98 -1.57 -17.51
CA TRP A 58 -5.02 -0.10 -17.36
C TRP A 58 -6.44 0.50 -17.21
N HIS A 59 -7.43 -0.31 -16.84
CA HIS A 59 -8.76 0.17 -16.47
C HIS A 59 -8.74 0.73 -15.04
N VAL A 60 -8.36 2.01 -14.90
CA VAL A 60 -8.22 2.70 -13.62
C VAL A 60 -9.50 2.62 -12.78
N GLU A 61 -10.67 2.79 -13.37
CA GLU A 61 -11.96 2.73 -12.65
C GLU A 61 -12.19 1.37 -11.98
N LYS A 62 -11.92 0.27 -12.69
CA LYS A 62 -12.05 -1.09 -12.15
C LYS A 62 -10.96 -1.43 -11.13
N ALA A 63 -9.77 -0.86 -11.32
CA ALA A 63 -8.64 -1.04 -10.42
C ALA A 63 -8.89 -0.33 -9.08
N VAL A 64 -9.45 0.89 -9.12
CA VAL A 64 -9.85 1.67 -7.95
C VAL A 64 -11.03 1.01 -7.23
N GLU A 65 -12.07 0.59 -7.96
CA GLU A 65 -13.21 -0.14 -7.38
C GLU A 65 -12.75 -1.40 -6.63
N ALA A 66 -11.78 -2.15 -7.19
CA ALA A 66 -11.21 -3.32 -6.52
C ALA A 66 -10.36 -2.97 -5.28
N LEU A 67 -9.65 -1.83 -5.30
CA LEU A 67 -8.90 -1.34 -4.14
C LEU A 67 -9.82 -0.87 -3.01
N GLU A 68 -10.94 -0.24 -3.35
CA GLU A 68 -11.97 0.24 -2.42
C GLU A 68 -12.75 -0.93 -1.80
N GLU A 69 -13.02 -1.99 -2.57
CA GLU A 69 -13.71 -3.17 -2.07
C GLU A 69 -12.80 -4.01 -1.14
N ASN A 70 -11.60 -4.36 -1.59
CA ASN A 70 -10.62 -5.06 -0.75
C ASN A 70 -9.19 -4.92 -1.28
N THR A 71 -8.46 -3.96 -0.71
CA THR A 71 -7.08 -3.62 -1.10
C THR A 71 -6.14 -4.83 -1.09
N VAL A 72 -6.21 -5.68 -0.05
CA VAL A 72 -5.30 -6.84 0.09
C VAL A 72 -5.59 -7.91 -0.95
N VAL A 73 -6.87 -8.19 -1.21
CA VAL A 73 -7.28 -9.18 -2.22
C VAL A 73 -6.95 -8.68 -3.63
N ALA A 74 -7.16 -7.40 -3.91
CA ALA A 74 -6.83 -6.78 -5.20
C ALA A 74 -5.32 -6.84 -5.49
N LEU A 75 -4.48 -6.49 -4.51
CA LEU A 75 -3.03 -6.55 -4.65
C LEU A 75 -2.52 -7.99 -4.77
N THR A 76 -3.05 -8.91 -3.97
CA THR A 76 -2.71 -10.34 -4.05
C THR A 76 -3.07 -10.93 -5.42
N LYS A 77 -4.23 -10.55 -5.96
CA LYS A 77 -4.70 -10.98 -7.29
C LYS A 77 -3.78 -10.47 -8.42
N ALA A 78 -3.16 -9.31 -8.22
CA ALA A 78 -2.14 -8.77 -9.13
C ALA A 78 -0.74 -9.37 -8.91
N GLY A 79 -0.59 -10.31 -7.97
CA GLY A 79 0.70 -10.91 -7.62
C GLY A 79 1.63 -9.93 -6.90
N ILE A 80 1.07 -8.99 -6.14
CA ILE A 80 1.79 -8.05 -5.29
C ILE A 80 1.66 -8.56 -3.86
N GLN A 81 2.79 -8.95 -3.26
CA GLN A 81 2.82 -9.39 -1.88
C GLN A 81 2.82 -8.15 -0.98
N VAL A 82 1.71 -7.95 -0.25
CA VAL A 82 1.62 -6.89 0.74
C VAL A 82 2.31 -7.38 2.02
N PRO A 83 3.36 -6.70 2.50
CA PRO A 83 3.96 -7.06 3.78
C PRO A 83 2.92 -6.88 4.89
N HIS A 84 2.57 -7.98 5.54
CA HIS A 84 1.65 -7.95 6.67
C HIS A 84 2.35 -7.21 7.83
N PRO A 85 1.72 -6.20 8.47
CA PRO A 85 2.36 -5.39 9.52
C PRO A 85 2.69 -6.17 10.81
N SER A 86 2.47 -7.49 10.84
CA SER A 86 2.72 -8.32 12.03
C SER A 86 4.00 -9.16 11.99
N GLU A 87 4.82 -9.06 10.95
CA GLU A 87 6.14 -9.71 10.96
C GLU A 87 7.22 -8.66 10.86
N ARG A 88 7.46 -7.97 11.98
CA ARG A 88 8.82 -7.50 12.25
C ARG A 88 9.70 -8.74 12.15
N PRO A 89 10.73 -8.80 11.30
CA PRO A 89 11.78 -9.80 11.48
C PRO A 89 12.51 -9.42 12.76
N ASN A 90 11.95 -9.82 13.89
CA ASN A 90 12.62 -9.81 15.18
C ASN A 90 13.57 -11.00 15.19
N SER A 91 14.62 -10.88 14.42
CA SER A 91 15.79 -11.74 14.44
C SER A 91 16.93 -10.88 13.94
N ALA A 92 17.55 -10.15 14.87
CA ALA A 92 18.93 -9.72 14.74
C ALA A 92 19.86 -10.94 14.82
N ASP A 93 19.56 -11.94 14.01
CA ASP A 93 20.41 -13.08 13.73
C ASP A 93 21.10 -12.68 12.45
N SER A 94 22.42 -12.48 12.49
CA SER A 94 23.24 -12.25 11.31
C SER A 94 23.14 -13.47 10.40
N LYS A 95 22.03 -13.59 9.67
CA LYS A 95 21.82 -14.62 8.67
C LYS A 95 22.80 -14.31 7.55
N LYS A 96 23.89 -15.05 7.55
CA LYS A 96 24.82 -15.09 6.44
C LYS A 96 24.08 -15.71 5.27
N GLU A 97 23.96 -14.94 4.21
CA GLU A 97 23.44 -15.41 2.93
C GLU A 97 24.61 -16.01 2.13
N HIS A 98 24.31 -16.84 1.13
CA HIS A 98 25.36 -17.46 0.31
C HIS A 98 25.12 -17.17 -1.17
N CYS A 99 26.18 -16.79 -1.88
CA CYS A 99 26.10 -16.54 -3.32
C CYS A 99 25.73 -17.83 -4.06
N GLN A 100 24.69 -17.78 -4.90
CA GLN A 100 24.25 -18.97 -5.64
C GLN A 100 25.19 -19.41 -6.78
N ILE A 101 26.27 -18.65 -7.04
CA ILE A 101 27.27 -18.94 -8.07
C ILE A 101 28.56 -19.48 -7.45
N CYS A 102 29.19 -18.72 -6.54
CA CYS A 102 30.45 -19.14 -5.90
C CYS A 102 30.26 -19.87 -4.56
N PHE A 103 29.07 -19.86 -3.98
CA PHE A 103 28.74 -20.42 -2.67
C PHE A 103 29.49 -19.80 -1.48
N ASP A 104 30.13 -18.64 -1.67
CA ASP A 104 30.74 -17.88 -0.58
C ASP A 104 29.66 -17.24 0.31
N GLU A 105 29.98 -17.10 1.60
CA GLU A 105 29.12 -16.50 2.63
C GLU A 105 29.25 -14.97 2.63
N PHE A 106 28.13 -14.27 2.64
CA PHE A 106 28.05 -12.81 2.70
C PHE A 106 27.04 -12.36 3.76
N SER A 107 27.38 -11.28 4.44
CA SER A 107 26.51 -10.57 5.37
C SER A 107 25.78 -9.45 4.62
N PRO A 108 24.45 -9.54 4.39
CA PRO A 108 23.71 -8.53 3.62
C PRO A 108 23.74 -7.11 4.22
N ASN A 109 24.14 -6.98 5.49
CA ASN A 109 24.28 -5.70 6.19
C ASN A 109 25.72 -5.16 6.26
N GLU A 110 26.72 -5.98 5.92
CA GLU A 110 28.15 -5.61 6.04
C GLU A 110 28.83 -5.54 4.67
N ASP A 111 28.41 -6.39 3.73
CA ASP A 111 29.01 -6.50 2.42
C ASP A 111 28.24 -5.66 1.38
N GLU A 112 28.80 -4.50 1.01
CA GLU A 112 28.24 -3.65 -0.07
C GLU A 112 28.16 -4.37 -1.43
N GLU A 113 28.96 -5.43 -1.59
CA GLU A 113 28.99 -6.30 -2.76
C GLU A 113 27.83 -7.31 -2.81
N TRP A 114 27.07 -7.50 -1.74
CA TRP A 114 25.92 -8.39 -1.77
C TRP A 114 24.75 -7.76 -2.54
N LYS A 115 24.27 -8.46 -3.57
CA LYS A 115 23.15 -8.00 -4.42
C LYS A 115 22.06 -9.06 -4.47
N VAL A 116 20.84 -8.68 -4.12
CA VAL A 116 19.64 -9.52 -4.26
C VAL A 116 18.83 -9.02 -5.45
N LEU A 117 18.46 -9.94 -6.35
CA LEU A 117 17.67 -9.59 -7.53
C LEU A 117 16.20 -9.38 -7.14
N GLU A 118 15.68 -8.19 -7.43
CA GLU A 118 14.27 -7.86 -7.23
C GLU A 118 13.41 -8.66 -8.21
N GLY A 119 12.47 -9.45 -7.69
CA GLY A 119 11.54 -10.27 -8.47
C GLY A 119 11.68 -11.78 -8.24
N CYS A 120 12.91 -12.31 -8.11
CA CYS A 120 13.15 -13.72 -7.77
C CYS A 120 13.72 -13.93 -6.36
N GLY A 121 14.31 -12.90 -5.76
CA GLY A 121 14.89 -13.00 -4.40
C GLY A 121 16.21 -13.77 -4.32
N HIS A 122 16.83 -14.11 -5.46
CA HIS A 122 18.14 -14.76 -5.48
C HIS A 122 19.26 -13.76 -5.21
N GLY A 123 20.20 -14.16 -4.36
CA GLY A 123 21.34 -13.35 -3.93
C GLY A 123 22.68 -13.77 -4.53
N PHE A 124 23.48 -12.79 -4.92
CA PHE A 124 24.78 -12.96 -5.55
C PHE A 124 25.79 -11.94 -5.02
N CYS A 125 27.07 -12.32 -5.01
CA CYS A 125 28.13 -11.33 -4.81
C CYS A 125 28.34 -10.49 -6.07
N GLY A 126 28.85 -9.27 -5.89
CA GLY A 126 29.04 -8.29 -6.95
C GLY A 126 29.97 -8.80 -8.05
N ALA A 127 31.01 -9.54 -7.69
CA ALA A 127 31.91 -10.17 -8.64
C ALA A 127 31.18 -11.17 -9.56
N CYS A 128 30.48 -12.15 -8.98
CA CYS A 128 29.78 -13.18 -9.77
C CYS A 128 28.63 -12.60 -10.60
N LEU A 129 27.87 -11.64 -10.05
CA LEU A 129 26.80 -10.99 -10.80
C LEU A 129 27.37 -10.13 -11.95
N GLY A 130 28.46 -9.42 -11.70
CA GLY A 130 29.15 -8.61 -12.71
C GLY A 130 29.71 -9.46 -13.85
N ASP A 131 30.38 -10.57 -13.52
CA ASP A 131 30.89 -11.51 -14.51
C ASP A 131 29.76 -12.12 -15.33
N TYR A 132 28.67 -12.56 -14.69
CA TYR A 132 27.51 -13.09 -15.40
C TYR A 132 26.91 -12.08 -16.39
N ILE A 133 26.69 -10.83 -15.96
CA ILE A 133 26.17 -9.77 -16.84
C ILE A 133 27.14 -9.48 -17.98
N ALA A 134 28.45 -9.42 -17.70
CA ALA A 134 29.46 -9.22 -18.71
C ALA A 134 29.49 -10.38 -19.72
N ASP A 135 29.29 -11.61 -19.26
CA ASP A 135 29.22 -12.81 -20.12
C ASP A 135 27.99 -12.74 -21.03
N CYS A 136 26.82 -12.44 -20.47
CA CYS A 136 25.59 -12.23 -21.24
C CYS A 136 25.75 -11.14 -22.32
N ALA A 137 26.41 -10.03 -21.97
CA ALA A 137 26.69 -8.95 -22.91
C ALA A 137 27.65 -9.38 -24.04
N ARG A 138 28.62 -10.27 -23.75
CA ARG A 138 29.57 -10.79 -24.74
C ARG A 138 28.95 -11.82 -25.66
N THR A 139 28.11 -12.73 -25.15
CA THR A 139 27.49 -13.78 -25.97
C THR A 139 26.37 -13.26 -26.86
N LYS A 140 25.80 -12.07 -26.56
CA LYS A 140 24.63 -11.50 -27.24
C LYS A 140 23.40 -12.42 -27.24
N GLU A 141 23.40 -13.44 -26.36
CA GLU A 141 22.29 -14.38 -26.20
C GLU A 141 21.19 -13.80 -25.31
N ALA A 142 21.58 -12.97 -24.35
CA ALA A 142 20.64 -12.10 -23.65
C ALA A 142 20.29 -10.95 -24.60
N GLY A 143 19.05 -10.93 -25.10
CA GLY A 143 18.55 -9.85 -25.94
C GLY A 143 18.42 -8.53 -25.16
N LEU A 144 17.19 -8.05 -24.96
CA LEU A 144 16.91 -6.88 -24.13
C LEU A 144 16.73 -7.22 -22.64
N CYS A 145 16.77 -8.50 -22.28
CA CYS A 145 16.62 -8.97 -20.90
C CYS A 145 17.69 -10.01 -20.55
N ILE A 146 18.20 -9.91 -19.33
CA ILE A 146 19.09 -10.89 -18.72
C ILE A 146 18.24 -11.65 -17.68
N CYS A 147 18.19 -12.98 -17.80
CA CYS A 147 17.49 -13.82 -16.84
C CYS A 147 18.32 -13.97 -15.55
N CYS A 148 17.67 -14.35 -14.46
CA CYS A 148 18.39 -14.76 -13.25
C CYS A 148 19.21 -16.04 -13.56
N PRO A 149 20.47 -16.16 -13.07
CA PRO A 149 21.33 -17.33 -13.32
C PRO A 149 20.97 -18.57 -12.47
N GLN A 150 19.68 -18.94 -12.41
CA GLN A 150 19.14 -20.12 -11.70
C GLN A 150 18.20 -20.91 -12.61
#